data_AF-A0A7Z9VG37-F1
#
_entry.id   AF-A0A7Z9VG37-F1
#
_cell.length_a   1.000
_cell.length_b   1.000
_cell.length_c   1.000
_cell.angle_alpha   90.00
_cell.angle_beta   90.00
_cell.angle_gamma   90.00
#
_symmetry.space_group_name_H-M   'P 1'
#
loop_
_entity.id
_entity.type
_entity.pdbx_description
1 polymer ?
#
loop_
_entity_poly.entity_id
_entity_poly.type
_entity_poly.pdbx_seq_one_letter_code
_entity_poly.pdbx_strand_id
1 'polypeptide(L)'
;MAASKKDKPRPPGAGKKRRRQSKKADPAARIIDAALALSVSQGWRRLTLAAIAEEAGLEVADVRAQFSCKAGILQGLIRRIDEQALMDGGDEGSS
;
A
#
# COMPACT_ATOMS: atom_id res chain seq x y z
N MET A 1 -34.68 22.47 39.01
CA MET A 1 -33.28 22.90 39.30
C MET A 1 -32.47 21.68 39.72
N ALA A 2 -31.23 21.56 39.19
CA ALA A 2 -30.08 20.73 39.60
C ALA A 2 -30.32 19.23 39.96
N ALA A 3 -29.95 18.26 39.11
CA ALA A 3 -28.60 17.71 38.86
C ALA A 3 -28.02 16.87 40.02
N SER A 4 -27.99 15.54 39.85
CA SER A 4 -27.05 14.66 40.55
C SER A 4 -26.56 13.55 39.61
N LYS A 5 -25.23 13.48 39.53
CA LYS A 5 -24.40 12.86 38.50
C LYS A 5 -24.01 11.46 38.98
N LYS A 6 -24.38 10.41 38.24
CA LYS A 6 -23.81 9.06 38.44
C LYS A 6 -22.62 8.89 37.52
N ASP A 7 -21.44 8.97 38.12
CA ASP A 7 -20.15 8.61 37.53
C ASP A 7 -20.20 7.13 37.09
N LYS A 8 -19.99 6.89 35.79
CA LYS A 8 -19.73 5.54 35.26
C LYS A 8 -18.24 5.47 34.90
N PRO A 9 -17.49 4.47 35.39
CA PRO A 9 -16.07 4.38 35.13
C PRO A 9 -15.80 4.18 33.63
N ARG A 10 -14.81 4.90 33.10
CA ARG A 10 -14.34 4.76 31.72
C ARG A 10 -13.74 3.35 31.53
N PRO A 11 -14.09 2.62 30.46
CA PRO A 11 -13.39 1.37 30.16
C PRO A 11 -11.94 1.67 29.73
N PRO A 12 -10.95 0.91 30.24
CA PRO A 12 -9.56 1.04 29.83
C PRO A 12 -9.37 0.41 28.45
N GLY A 13 -8.56 1.06 27.61
CA GLY A 13 -8.02 0.43 26.40
C GLY A 13 -8.81 0.68 25.13
N ALA A 14 -8.85 1.95 24.68
CA ALA A 14 -8.95 2.23 23.24
C ALA A 14 -7.63 1.85 22.56
N GLY A 15 -7.31 0.55 22.54
CA GLY A 15 -6.25 0.01 21.69
C GLY A 15 -6.61 0.39 20.27
N LYS A 16 -5.73 1.18 19.64
CA LYS A 16 -5.82 1.55 18.22
C LYS A 16 -6.19 0.29 17.45
N LYS A 17 -7.44 0.19 17.00
CA LYS A 17 -7.84 -0.88 16.10
C LYS A 17 -6.97 -0.66 14.87
N ARG A 18 -5.88 -1.44 14.76
CA ARG A 18 -5.07 -1.54 13.57
C ARG A 18 -6.07 -1.92 12.50
N ARG A 19 -6.51 -0.91 11.74
CA ARG A 19 -7.48 -1.05 10.68
C ARG A 19 -6.86 -2.09 9.77
N ARG A 20 -7.31 -3.34 9.91
CA ARG A 20 -7.12 -4.36 8.89
C ARG A 20 -7.88 -3.80 7.70
N GLN A 21 -7.18 -2.99 6.93
CA GLN A 21 -7.71 -2.29 5.78
C GLN A 21 -8.15 -3.41 4.84
N SER A 22 -9.46 -3.48 4.66
CA SER A 22 -10.13 -4.56 3.95
C SER A 22 -9.48 -4.75 2.59
N LYS A 23 -9.17 -6.02 2.29
CA LYS A 23 -8.45 -6.61 1.16
C LYS A 23 -8.97 -6.24 -0.25
N LYS A 24 -9.28 -4.96 -0.53
CA LYS A 24 -9.25 -4.45 -1.91
C LYS A 24 -7.78 -4.29 -2.23
N ALA A 25 -7.28 -5.01 -3.24
CA ALA A 25 -5.89 -4.96 -3.64
C ALA A 25 -5.45 -3.49 -3.77
N ASP A 26 -4.38 -3.15 -3.05
CA ASP A 26 -3.85 -1.79 -3.03
C ASP A 26 -3.54 -1.34 -4.47
N PRO A 27 -4.06 -0.18 -4.92
CA PRO A 27 -3.89 0.25 -6.30
C PRO A 27 -2.41 0.42 -6.68
N ALA A 28 -1.54 0.83 -5.74
CA ALA A 28 -0.11 0.91 -6.02
C ALA A 28 0.52 -0.47 -6.20
N ALA A 29 0.12 -1.46 -5.39
CA ALA A 29 0.53 -2.86 -5.59
C ALA A 29 0.12 -3.39 -6.97
N ARG A 30 -1.13 -3.15 -7.41
CA ARG A 30 -1.60 -3.56 -8.75
C ARG A 30 -0.77 -2.95 -9.88
N ILE A 31 -0.42 -1.67 -9.76
CA ILE A 31 0.40 -0.96 -10.75
C ILE A 31 1.82 -1.56 -10.80
N ILE A 32 2.42 -1.86 -9.65
CA ILE A 32 3.75 -2.47 -9.56
C ILE A 32 3.73 -3.87 -10.20
N ASP A 33 2.75 -4.70 -9.84
CA ASP A 33 2.64 -6.08 -10.33
C ASP A 33 2.43 -6.09 -11.86
N ALA A 34 1.56 -5.22 -12.40
CA ALA A 34 1.34 -5.06 -13.83
C ALA A 34 2.60 -4.58 -14.57
N ALA A 35 3.33 -3.62 -14.00
CA ALA A 35 4.58 -3.13 -14.59
C ALA A 35 5.64 -4.23 -14.67
N LEU A 36 5.75 -5.07 -13.63
CA LEU A 36 6.66 -6.21 -13.61
C LEU A 36 6.24 -7.26 -14.66
N ALA A 37 4.97 -7.63 -14.71
CA ALA A 37 4.45 -8.60 -15.68
C ALA A 37 4.74 -8.18 -17.13
N LEU A 38 4.43 -6.94 -17.48
CA LEU A 38 4.70 -6.40 -18.81
C LEU A 38 6.21 -6.29 -19.10
N SER A 39 7.02 -5.97 -18.10
CA SER A 39 8.47 -5.82 -18.28
C SER A 39 9.15 -7.13 -18.72
N VAL A 40 8.63 -8.27 -18.29
CA VAL A 40 9.12 -9.60 -18.71
C VAL A 40 8.91 -9.82 -20.21
N SER A 41 7.77 -9.38 -20.75
CA SER A 41 7.40 -9.62 -22.16
C SER A 41 8.07 -8.64 -23.14
N GLN A 42 8.02 -7.34 -22.85
CA GLN A 42 8.44 -6.29 -23.81
C GLN A 42 9.68 -5.49 -23.40
N GLY A 43 10.23 -5.77 -22.21
CA GLY A 43 11.36 -5.07 -21.64
C GLY A 43 10.99 -3.70 -21.04
N TRP A 44 11.77 -3.28 -20.04
CA TRP A 44 11.53 -2.04 -19.29
C TRP A 44 11.54 -0.77 -20.14
N ARG A 45 12.39 -0.73 -21.17
CA ARG A 45 12.59 0.47 -21.99
C ARG A 45 11.35 0.82 -22.83
N ARG A 46 10.65 -0.20 -23.35
CA ARG A 46 9.47 -0.05 -24.22
C ARG A 46 8.15 0.07 -23.46
N LEU A 47 8.13 -0.32 -22.18
CA LEU A 47 6.99 -0.20 -21.29
C LEU A 47 6.46 1.24 -21.22
N THR A 48 5.15 1.46 -21.13
CA THR A 48 4.55 2.80 -20.99
C THR A 48 3.58 2.82 -19.81
N LEU A 49 3.35 4.01 -19.22
CA LEU A 49 2.34 4.14 -18.15
C LEU A 49 0.93 3.81 -18.62
N ALA A 50 0.63 4.02 -19.90
CA ALA A 50 -0.64 3.66 -20.50
C ALA A 50 -0.82 2.13 -20.55
N ALA A 51 0.17 1.40 -21.05
CA ALA A 51 0.13 -0.06 -21.08
C ALA A 51 0.02 -0.66 -19.67
N ILE A 52 0.72 -0.07 -18.69
CA ILE A 52 0.61 -0.49 -17.28
C ILE A 52 -0.80 -0.26 -16.75
N ALA A 53 -1.44 0.86 -17.08
CA ALA A 53 -2.80 1.15 -16.65
C ALA A 53 -3.81 0.15 -17.22
N GLU A 54 -3.68 -0.19 -18.52
CA GLU A 54 -4.53 -1.20 -19.15
C GLU A 54 -4.37 -2.58 -18.50
N GLU A 55 -3.12 -3.04 -18.31
CA GLU A 55 -2.83 -4.30 -17.63
C GLU A 55 -3.33 -4.31 -16.18
N ALA A 56 -3.18 -3.19 -15.47
CA ALA A 56 -3.65 -3.05 -14.10
C ALA A 56 -5.18 -2.91 -14.01
N GLY A 57 -5.90 -2.70 -15.12
CA GLY A 57 -7.33 -2.41 -15.14
C GLY A 57 -7.68 -1.11 -14.41
N LEU A 58 -6.88 -0.06 -14.64
CA LEU A 58 -7.01 1.27 -14.04
C LEU A 58 -7.03 2.35 -15.13
N GLU A 59 -7.53 3.55 -14.80
CA GLU A 59 -7.37 4.69 -15.69
C GLU A 59 -5.92 5.21 -15.66
N VAL A 60 -5.43 5.69 -16.81
CA VAL A 60 -4.07 6.25 -16.92
C VAL A 60 -3.89 7.46 -15.97
N ALA A 61 -4.96 8.22 -15.73
CA ALA A 61 -4.95 9.34 -14.81
C ALA A 61 -4.66 8.90 -13.36
N ASP A 62 -5.28 7.80 -12.91
CA ASP A 62 -5.04 7.22 -11.59
C ASP A 62 -3.60 6.72 -11.45
N VAL A 63 -3.08 6.05 -12.49
CA VAL A 63 -1.68 5.60 -12.49
C VAL A 63 -0.71 6.77 -12.40
N ARG A 64 -0.97 7.87 -13.13
CA ARG A 64 -0.14 9.08 -13.08
C ARG A 64 -0.24 9.83 -11.75
N ALA A 65 -1.42 9.82 -11.13
CA ALA A 65 -1.62 10.39 -9.80
C ALA A 65 -0.82 9.62 -8.75
N GLN A 66 -0.75 8.29 -8.89
CA GLN A 66 -0.04 7.43 -7.96
C GLN A 66 1.47 7.39 -8.20
N PHE A 67 1.89 7.37 -9.47
CA PHE A 67 3.28 7.37 -9.88
C PHE A 67 3.51 8.31 -11.05
N SER A 68 4.32 9.34 -10.82
CA SER A 68 4.59 10.37 -11.83
C SER A 68 5.35 9.84 -13.05
N CYS A 69 6.12 8.75 -12.88
CA CYS A 69 6.93 8.15 -13.94
C CYS A 69 7.24 6.68 -13.66
N LYS A 70 7.75 5.97 -14.68
CA LYS A 70 8.18 4.56 -14.57
C LYS A 70 9.22 4.34 -13.47
N ALA A 71 10.15 5.28 -13.27
CA ALA A 71 11.14 5.18 -12.20
C ALA A 71 10.49 5.23 -10.80
N GLY A 72 9.42 6.01 -10.64
CA GLY A 72 8.64 6.06 -9.39
C GLY A 72 8.01 4.71 -9.03
N ILE A 73 7.62 3.91 -10.03
CA ILE A 73 7.09 2.55 -9.80
C ILE A 73 8.17 1.64 -9.20
N LEU A 74 9.41 1.72 -9.70
CA LEU A 74 10.54 0.96 -9.12
C LEU A 74 10.85 1.41 -7.70
N GLN A 75 10.80 2.72 -7.43
CA GLN A 75 10.95 3.22 -6.06
C GLN A 75 9.86 2.69 -5.13
N GLY A 76 8.62 2.62 -5.61
CA GLY A 76 7.51 1.98 -4.88
C GLY A 76 7.76 0.50 -4.59
N LEU A 77 8.29 -0.24 -5.57
CA LEU A 77 8.68 -1.65 -5.38
C LEU A 77 9.79 -1.81 -4.34
N ILE A 78 10.86 -1.02 -4.43
CA ILE A 78 11.98 -1.06 -3.48
C ILE A 78 11.46 -0.83 -2.07
N ARG A 79 10.64 0.21 -1.88
CA ARG A 79 10.05 0.50 -0.57
C ARG A 79 9.19 -0.65 -0.04
N ARG A 80 8.39 -1.29 -0.90
CA ARG A 80 7.59 -2.47 -0.51
C ARG A 80 8.50 -3.60 -0.05
N ILE A 81 9.63 -3.84 -0.73
CA ILE A 81 10.60 -4.87 -0.34
C ILE A 81 11.24 -4.53 1.00
N ASP A 82 11.69 -3.28 1.19
CA ASP A 82 12.29 -2.82 2.44
C ASP A 82 11.31 -2.99 3.62
N GLU A 83 10.04 -2.62 3.41
CA GLU A 83 8.98 -2.79 4.42
C GLU A 83 8.75 -4.27 4.76
N GLN A 84 8.81 -5.18 3.77
CA GLN A 84 8.72 -6.63 4.03
C GLN A 84 9.96 -7.17 4.76
N ALA A 85 11.16 -6.77 4.35
CA ALA A 85 12.41 -7.18 4.98
C ALA A 85 12.47 -6.75 6.45
N LEU A 86 11.99 -5.53 6.76
CA LEU A 86 11.92 -5.04 8.14
C LEU A 86 10.89 -5.80 8.98
N MET A 87 9.78 -6.23 8.38
CA MET A 87 8.78 -7.05 9.07
C MET A 87 9.30 -8.46 9.38
N ASP A 88 10.09 -9.04 8.47
CA ASP A 88 10.67 -10.38 8.61
C ASP A 88 11.82 -10.40 9.64
N GLY A 89 12.70 -9.38 9.62
CA GLY A 89 13.81 -9.25 10.56
C GLY A 89 13.44 -8.81 11.99
N GLY A 90 12.17 -8.49 12.25
CA GLY A 90 11.68 -8.11 13.57
C GLY A 90 11.58 -9.27 14.58
N ASP A 91 11.63 -10.52 14.10
CA ASP A 91 11.56 -11.73 14.92
C ASP A 91 12.94 -12.14 15.52
N GLU A 92 14.06 -11.69 14.94
CA GLU A 92 15.41 -12.08 15.39
C GLU A 92 15.99 -11.20 16.52
N GLY A 93 15.26 -10.16 16.95
CA GLY A 93 15.72 -9.19 17.96
C GLY A 93 15.09 -9.30 19.35
N SER A 94 14.26 -10.32 19.61
CA SER A 94 13.69 -10.58 20.94
C SER A 94 14.37 -11.80 21.58
N SER A 95 15.55 -11.59 22.15
CA SER A 95 16.16 -12.48 23.15
C SER A 95 16.94 -11.66 24.16
#